data_AF-A0A1J4K1W9-F1
#
_entry.id   AF-A0A1J4K1W9-F1
#
_cell.length_a   1.000
_cell.length_b   1.000
_cell.length_c   1.000
_cell.angle_alpha   90.00
_cell.angle_beta   90.00
_cell.angle_gamma   90.00
#
_symmetry.space_group_name_H-M   'P 1'
#
loop_
_entity.id
_entity.type
_entity.pdbx_description
1 polymer ?
#
loop_
_entity_poly.entity_id
_entity_poly.type
_entity_poly.pdbx_seq_one_letter_code
_entity_poly.pdbx_strand_id
1 'polypeptide(L)'
;MTNSQPVAETFQAELAAINEKGKELKGEKRENYRSIVQRLENNCQVLADLREEHTSLREKLGQLVKEKNSRSNISNLDSALKHTNHEVNLLKRQIDGLKHQKEQSVRSQRESEVILANFKRAETSDHPEEQRIHDMKNRLDKANIKNSETTHLMKLYQQIITLFDKQKTHWNPILQQKQAEIARKQKDIADLTLIARDSMHSLSIASSDYARADTQCNNARQKRDASLNAKKEQAKVNNARQVMETDLDQKASKPQPSLNSQPSVLRNKMNKAAREKREERFRQVSSVYEDIRDRFGTNEPEKIQNFFAERKETTQTLQKQIDELKEACDTLERKSGHLKAALEESEYASAKGVGGSRLLAEGKRIPNSKREELLEERKLMAAMEVHQKSVKGGVIHLAEVMNLVQSEGEELPPEPENILKWCNEKCSSLKDTLNDEDEDFTAMINKQAFVSLIARTEVDFDMQRVDSKRVIKKPFDQHKRAPKEKTGDIQTRVLDRNQVKVQAQKAFQLSQQNQRRANKT
;
A
#
# COMPACT_ATOMS: atom_id res chain seq x y z
N MET A 1 -6.24 138.40 -49.07
CA MET A 1 -6.61 139.82 -49.12
C MET A 1 -5.38 140.59 -49.53
N THR A 2 -5.53 141.38 -50.60
CA THR A 2 -4.53 142.23 -51.23
C THR A 2 -3.86 143.13 -50.20
N ASN A 3 -2.54 143.09 -50.12
CA ASN A 3 -1.75 143.93 -49.23
C ASN A 3 -1.71 145.34 -49.83
N SER A 4 -2.82 146.06 -49.67
CA SER A 4 -2.89 147.51 -49.88
C SER A 4 -1.91 148.15 -48.91
N GLN A 5 -0.89 148.83 -49.44
CA GLN A 5 -0.01 149.64 -48.60
C GLN A 5 -0.86 150.55 -47.71
N PRO A 6 -0.51 150.67 -46.42
CA PRO A 6 -1.33 151.40 -45.47
C PRO A 6 -1.41 152.86 -45.91
N VAL A 7 -2.64 153.32 -46.17
CA VAL A 7 -3.04 154.69 -46.55
C VAL A 7 -2.42 155.78 -45.63
N ALA A 8 -1.89 155.38 -44.47
CA ALA A 8 -1.19 156.24 -43.53
C ALA A 8 0.18 156.75 -44.01
N GLU A 9 1.00 155.90 -44.65
CA GLU A 9 2.35 156.30 -45.09
C GLU A 9 2.27 157.25 -46.30
N THR A 10 1.24 157.09 -47.13
CA THR A 10 1.00 157.96 -48.29
C THR A 10 0.62 159.38 -47.87
N PHE A 11 -0.19 159.57 -46.83
CA PHE A 11 -0.62 160.90 -46.38
C PHE A 11 0.50 161.71 -45.72
N GLN A 12 1.38 161.07 -44.94
CA GLN A 12 2.48 161.74 -44.26
C GLN A 12 3.59 162.15 -45.26
N ALA A 13 3.81 161.33 -46.28
CA ALA A 13 4.67 161.67 -47.42
C ALA A 13 4.09 162.80 -48.29
N GLU A 14 2.77 162.80 -48.53
CA GLU A 14 2.08 163.88 -49.25
C GLU A 14 2.13 165.22 -48.49
N LEU A 15 2.00 165.21 -47.16
CA LEU A 15 2.12 166.42 -46.33
C LEU A 15 3.52 167.05 -46.43
N ALA A 16 4.57 166.23 -46.44
CA ALA A 16 5.95 166.67 -46.62
C ALA A 16 6.19 167.32 -48.00
N ALA A 17 5.63 166.73 -49.07
CA ALA A 17 5.69 167.28 -50.42
C ALA A 17 4.93 168.60 -50.58
N ILE A 18 3.79 168.76 -49.88
CA ILE A 18 3.01 170.00 -49.83
C ILE A 18 3.79 171.09 -49.08
N ASN A 19 4.47 170.75 -47.98
CA ASN A 19 5.31 171.69 -47.24
C ASN A 19 6.49 172.23 -48.08
N GLU A 20 7.03 171.42 -48.98
CA GLU A 20 8.12 171.82 -49.89
C GLU A 20 7.65 172.83 -50.96
N LYS A 21 6.48 172.62 -51.57
CA LYS A 21 5.87 173.52 -52.57
C LYS A 21 5.53 174.92 -52.02
N GLY A 22 5.32 175.06 -50.71
CA GLY A 22 5.02 176.35 -50.09
C GLY A 22 6.20 177.34 -50.01
N LYS A 23 7.43 176.89 -50.25
CA LYS A 23 8.64 177.73 -50.11
C LYS A 23 8.80 178.80 -51.20
N GLU A 24 8.21 178.59 -52.37
CA GLU A 24 8.34 179.49 -53.53
C GLU A 24 7.29 180.62 -53.57
N LEU A 25 6.25 180.54 -52.73
CA LEU A 25 5.18 181.53 -52.67
C LEU A 25 5.63 182.77 -51.88
N LYS A 26 5.36 183.97 -52.39
CA LYS A 26 5.65 185.27 -51.73
C LYS A 26 4.38 186.11 -51.57
N GLY A 27 4.33 186.93 -50.51
CA GLY A 27 3.18 187.77 -50.17
C GLY A 27 2.01 187.02 -49.53
N GLU A 28 0.81 187.59 -49.60
CA GLU A 28 -0.43 187.12 -48.95
C GLU A 28 -0.81 185.66 -49.29
N LYS A 29 -0.41 185.18 -50.48
CA LYS A 29 -0.57 183.77 -50.89
C LYS A 29 0.23 182.78 -50.03
N ARG A 30 1.38 183.20 -49.48
CA ARG A 30 2.21 182.35 -48.59
C ARG A 30 1.60 182.21 -47.20
N GLU A 31 0.95 183.26 -46.72
CA GLU A 31 0.29 183.28 -45.40
C GLU A 31 -0.95 182.39 -45.38
N ASN A 32 -1.79 182.49 -46.42
CA ASN A 32 -2.91 181.58 -46.60
C ASN A 32 -2.45 180.11 -46.77
N TYR A 33 -1.36 179.87 -47.52
CA TYR A 33 -0.80 178.53 -47.67
C TYR A 33 -0.26 177.97 -46.34
N ARG A 34 0.45 178.78 -45.54
CA ARG A 34 0.87 178.39 -44.18
C ARG A 34 -0.32 178.08 -43.27
N SER A 35 -1.39 178.87 -43.33
CA SER A 35 -2.61 178.59 -42.54
C SER A 35 -3.27 177.26 -42.93
N ILE A 36 -3.26 176.91 -44.22
CA ILE A 36 -3.80 175.63 -44.71
C ILE A 36 -2.89 174.47 -44.29
N VAL A 37 -1.58 174.61 -44.46
CA VAL A 37 -0.58 173.60 -44.04
C VAL A 37 -0.66 173.36 -42.54
N GLN A 38 -0.75 174.42 -41.72
CA GLN A 38 -0.86 174.29 -40.27
C GLN A 38 -2.16 173.59 -39.83
N ARG A 39 -3.26 173.78 -40.57
CA ARG A 39 -4.51 173.01 -40.35
C ARG A 39 -4.36 171.54 -40.72
N LEU A 40 -3.65 171.24 -41.81
CA LEU A 40 -3.36 169.87 -42.21
C LEU A 40 -2.44 169.16 -41.20
N GLU A 41 -1.42 169.86 -40.69
CA GLU A 41 -0.55 169.38 -39.61
C GLU A 41 -1.35 169.07 -38.33
N ASN A 42 -2.27 169.97 -37.92
CA ASN A 42 -3.16 169.70 -36.78
C ASN A 42 -4.08 168.49 -37.00
N ASN A 43 -4.65 168.34 -38.20
CA ASN A 43 -5.50 167.18 -38.50
C ASN A 43 -4.71 165.86 -38.50
N CYS A 44 -3.45 165.87 -38.96
CA CYS A 44 -2.56 164.72 -38.86
C CYS A 44 -2.26 164.35 -37.41
N GLN A 45 -2.07 165.33 -36.53
CA GLN A 45 -1.85 165.08 -35.10
C GLN A 45 -3.09 164.48 -34.44
N VAL A 46 -4.28 165.03 -34.68
CA VAL A 46 -5.55 164.49 -34.13
C VAL A 46 -5.80 163.03 -34.59
N LEU A 47 -5.45 162.70 -35.83
CA LEU A 47 -5.55 161.33 -36.33
C LEU A 47 -4.54 160.37 -35.69
N ALA A 48 -3.36 160.87 -35.29
CA ALA A 48 -2.39 160.08 -34.56
C ALA A 48 -2.90 159.77 -33.14
N ASP A 49 -3.40 160.78 -32.42
CA ASP A 49 -3.93 160.64 -31.07
C ASP A 49 -5.13 159.66 -31.02
N LEU A 50 -6.06 159.76 -31.99
CA LEU A 50 -7.20 158.83 -32.11
C LEU A 50 -6.78 157.37 -32.33
N ARG A 51 -5.66 157.13 -33.02
CA ARG A 51 -5.13 155.77 -33.24
C ARG A 51 -4.51 155.20 -31.97
N GLU A 52 -3.82 156.04 -31.20
CA GLU A 52 -3.26 155.65 -29.91
C GLU A 52 -4.38 155.29 -28.93
N GLU A 53 -5.46 156.09 -28.87
CA GLU A 53 -6.65 155.77 -28.08
C GLU A 53 -7.31 154.46 -28.52
N HIS A 54 -7.49 154.23 -29.82
CA HIS A 54 -8.09 153.00 -30.34
C HIS A 54 -7.23 151.76 -30.00
N THR A 55 -5.90 151.91 -30.00
CA THR A 55 -4.97 150.84 -29.60
C THR A 55 -5.07 150.55 -28.10
N SER A 56 -5.10 151.59 -27.27
CA SER A 56 -5.28 151.49 -25.81
C SER A 56 -6.63 150.84 -25.43
N LEU A 57 -7.72 151.19 -26.13
CA LEU A 57 -9.03 150.58 -25.92
C LEU A 57 -9.07 149.09 -26.28
N ARG A 58 -8.35 148.67 -27.34
CA ARG A 58 -8.21 147.24 -27.67
C ARG A 58 -7.44 146.47 -26.59
N GLU A 59 -6.41 147.05 -26.02
CA GLU A 59 -5.68 146.43 -24.91
C GLU A 59 -6.56 146.26 -23.66
N LYS A 60 -7.32 147.31 -23.30
CA LYS A 60 -8.30 147.23 -22.20
C LYS A 60 -9.36 146.16 -22.43
N LEU A 61 -9.88 146.03 -23.66
CA LEU A 61 -10.83 144.97 -24.00
C LEU A 61 -10.20 143.58 -23.84
N GLY A 62 -8.94 143.41 -24.27
CA GLY A 62 -8.19 142.17 -24.09
C GLY A 62 -7.99 141.79 -22.62
N GLN A 63 -7.76 142.77 -21.75
CA GLN A 63 -7.64 142.56 -20.29
C GLN A 63 -8.98 142.14 -19.68
N LEU A 64 -10.08 142.81 -20.03
CA LEU A 64 -11.43 142.49 -19.51
C LEU A 64 -11.91 141.09 -19.94
N VAL A 65 -11.58 140.64 -21.15
CA VAL A 65 -11.90 139.28 -21.60
C VAL A 65 -11.12 138.23 -20.79
N LYS A 66 -9.84 138.49 -20.48
CA LYS A 66 -9.04 137.60 -19.62
C LYS A 66 -9.58 137.55 -18.19
N GLU A 67 -10.03 138.67 -17.65
CA GLU A 67 -10.63 138.74 -16.31
C GLU A 67 -11.99 138.01 -16.23
N LYS A 68 -12.82 138.11 -17.28
CA LYS A 68 -14.09 137.36 -17.37
C LYS A 68 -13.86 135.84 -17.36
N ASN A 69 -12.85 135.35 -18.09
CA ASN A 69 -12.54 133.91 -18.14
C ASN A 69 -11.95 133.38 -16.83
N SER A 70 -11.21 134.21 -16.08
CA SER A 70 -10.67 133.81 -14.77
C SER A 70 -11.73 133.81 -13.67
N ARG A 71 -12.78 134.64 -13.78
CA ARG A 71 -13.95 134.59 -12.88
C ARG A 71 -14.93 133.42 -13.17
N SER A 72 -14.85 132.77 -14.34
CA SER A 72 -15.74 131.62 -14.66
C SER A 72 -15.35 130.30 -13.99
N ASN A 73 -14.24 130.26 -13.24
CA ASN A 73 -13.81 129.09 -12.44
C ASN A 73 -14.72 128.78 -11.25
N ILE A 74 -15.75 129.61 -10.98
CA ILE A 74 -16.75 129.35 -9.94
C ILE A 74 -17.83 128.34 -10.39
N SER A 75 -17.82 127.91 -11.65
CA SER A 75 -18.87 127.05 -12.24
C SER A 75 -18.63 125.52 -12.22
N ASN A 76 -17.65 124.99 -11.47
CA ASN A 76 -17.38 123.53 -11.53
C ASN A 76 -17.19 122.80 -10.18
N LEU A 77 -17.59 123.41 -9.06
CA LEU A 77 -17.54 122.74 -7.74
C LEU A 77 -18.56 121.59 -7.64
N ASP A 78 -19.74 121.74 -8.25
CA ASP A 78 -20.82 120.73 -8.24
C ASP A 78 -20.43 119.46 -9.03
N SER A 79 -19.68 119.60 -10.12
CA SER A 79 -19.17 118.45 -10.89
C SER A 79 -18.10 117.68 -10.12
N ALA A 80 -17.19 118.39 -9.45
CA ALA A 80 -16.19 117.77 -8.58
C ALA A 80 -16.82 117.03 -7.38
N LEU A 81 -17.86 117.62 -6.76
CA LEU A 81 -18.64 116.96 -5.71
C LEU A 81 -19.37 115.70 -6.20
N LYS A 82 -19.93 115.73 -7.42
CA LYS A 82 -20.55 114.54 -8.03
C LYS A 82 -19.53 113.43 -8.31
N HIS A 83 -18.34 113.77 -8.82
CA HIS A 83 -17.28 112.80 -9.10
C HIS A 83 -16.76 112.14 -7.80
N THR A 84 -16.45 112.95 -6.79
CA THR A 84 -16.00 112.45 -5.48
C THR A 84 -17.07 111.59 -4.79
N ASN A 85 -18.35 111.97 -4.87
CA ASN A 85 -19.43 111.16 -4.33
C ASN A 85 -19.60 109.82 -5.09
N HIS A 86 -19.38 109.82 -6.41
CA HIS A 86 -19.36 108.59 -7.20
C HIS A 86 -18.22 107.65 -6.76
N GLU A 87 -17.02 108.19 -6.55
CA GLU A 87 -15.85 107.44 -6.10
C GLU A 87 -16.04 106.85 -4.68
N VAL A 88 -16.60 107.62 -3.76
CA VAL A 88 -16.97 107.15 -2.41
C VAL A 88 -17.99 106.00 -2.48
N ASN A 89 -18.97 106.07 -3.38
CA ASN A 89 -19.94 104.99 -3.56
C ASN A 89 -19.31 103.74 -4.19
N LEU A 90 -18.32 103.89 -5.07
CA LEU A 90 -17.56 102.77 -5.63
C LEU A 90 -16.74 102.07 -4.53
N LEU A 91 -16.04 102.84 -3.70
CA LEU A 91 -15.24 102.33 -2.58
C LEU A 91 -16.13 101.63 -1.54
N LYS A 92 -17.31 102.17 -1.24
CA LYS A 92 -18.29 101.52 -0.36
C LYS A 92 -18.69 100.14 -0.89
N ARG A 93 -19.02 100.03 -2.18
CA ARG A 93 -19.35 98.74 -2.81
C ARG A 93 -18.18 97.75 -2.77
N GLN A 94 -16.95 98.21 -2.97
CA GLN A 94 -15.76 97.36 -2.85
C GLN A 94 -15.55 96.88 -1.41
N ILE A 95 -15.75 97.75 -0.42
CA ILE A 95 -15.68 97.40 1.01
C ILE A 95 -16.74 96.36 1.37
N ASP A 96 -17.99 96.55 0.92
CA ASP A 96 -19.07 95.59 1.16
C ASP A 96 -18.76 94.24 0.50
N GLY A 97 -18.22 94.24 -0.72
CA GLY A 97 -17.76 93.04 -1.41
C GLY A 97 -16.67 92.29 -0.65
N LEU A 98 -15.64 93.00 -0.19
CA LEU A 98 -14.56 92.42 0.61
C LEU A 98 -15.04 91.90 1.97
N LYS A 99 -15.98 92.60 2.60
CA LYS A 99 -16.59 92.17 3.86
C LYS A 99 -17.36 90.86 3.70
N HIS A 100 -18.13 90.73 2.62
CA HIS A 100 -18.85 89.50 2.30
C HIS A 100 -17.89 88.33 2.01
N GLN A 101 -16.85 88.56 1.20
CA GLN A 101 -15.82 87.55 0.91
C GLN A 101 -15.10 87.09 2.18
N LYS A 102 -14.73 88.02 3.07
CA LYS A 102 -14.13 87.68 4.36
C LYS A 102 -15.06 86.82 5.21
N GLU A 103 -16.34 87.16 5.28
CA GLU A 103 -17.31 86.38 6.05
C GLU A 103 -17.47 84.96 5.47
N GLN A 104 -17.52 84.82 4.15
CA GLN A 104 -17.58 83.52 3.48
C GLN A 104 -16.32 82.68 3.74
N SER A 105 -15.14 83.29 3.68
CA SER A 105 -13.87 82.62 3.99
C SER A 105 -13.82 82.15 5.44
N VAL A 106 -14.29 82.95 6.39
CA VAL A 106 -14.34 82.58 7.82
C VAL A 106 -15.33 81.42 8.06
N ARG A 107 -16.48 81.39 7.37
CA ARG A 107 -17.41 80.27 7.45
C ARG A 107 -16.78 78.98 6.92
N SER A 108 -16.16 79.03 5.75
CA SER A 108 -15.48 77.88 5.14
C SER A 108 -14.33 77.35 6.01
N GLN A 109 -13.57 78.26 6.65
CA GLN A 109 -12.53 77.88 7.60
C GLN A 109 -13.13 77.12 8.81
N ARG A 110 -14.20 77.64 9.42
CA ARG A 110 -14.85 76.98 10.56
C ARG A 110 -15.40 75.61 10.20
N GLU A 111 -16.00 75.45 9.03
CA GLU A 111 -16.46 74.15 8.53
C GLU A 111 -15.28 73.17 8.40
N SER A 112 -14.16 73.62 7.84
CA SER A 112 -12.94 72.82 7.70
C SER A 112 -12.34 72.42 9.05
N GLU A 113 -12.36 73.32 10.03
CA GLU A 113 -11.90 73.05 11.41
C GLU A 113 -12.77 72.00 12.11
N VAL A 114 -14.10 72.04 11.94
CA VAL A 114 -15.02 71.03 12.48
C VAL A 114 -14.78 69.67 11.82
N ILE A 115 -14.57 69.64 10.51
CA ILE A 115 -14.24 68.42 9.77
C ILE A 115 -12.93 67.82 10.28
N LEU A 116 -11.89 68.64 10.44
CA LEU A 116 -10.58 68.21 10.97
C LEU A 116 -10.69 67.68 12.41
N ALA A 117 -11.49 68.32 13.26
CA ALA A 117 -11.72 67.87 14.62
C ALA A 117 -12.45 66.51 14.67
N ASN A 118 -13.39 66.26 13.76
CA ASN A 118 -14.05 64.95 13.63
C ASN A 118 -13.08 63.86 13.18
N PHE A 119 -12.20 64.14 12.21
CA PHE A 119 -11.17 63.18 11.79
C PHE A 119 -10.20 62.82 12.91
N LYS A 120 -9.71 63.82 13.66
CA LYS A 120 -8.81 63.58 14.80
C LYS A 120 -9.46 62.75 15.92
N ARG A 121 -10.76 62.93 16.15
CA ARG A 121 -11.49 62.11 17.14
C ARG A 121 -11.63 60.65 16.67
N ALA A 122 -11.91 60.43 15.39
CA ALA A 122 -12.03 59.09 14.82
C ALA A 122 -10.70 58.31 14.87
N GLU A 123 -9.57 58.99 14.73
CA GLU A 123 -8.22 58.37 14.82
C GLU A 123 -7.89 57.89 16.24
N THR A 124 -8.48 58.51 17.27
CA THR A 124 -8.24 58.15 18.68
C THR A 124 -9.31 57.24 19.29
N SER A 125 -10.43 57.01 18.62
CA SER A 125 -11.47 56.11 19.16
C SER A 125 -11.24 54.69 18.67
N ASP A 126 -10.87 53.80 19.57
CA ASP A 126 -10.89 52.35 19.31
C ASP A 126 -12.30 51.98 18.84
N HIS A 127 -12.43 51.63 17.56
CA HIS A 127 -13.73 51.33 16.97
C HIS A 127 -14.22 50.00 17.57
N PRO A 128 -15.47 49.89 18.05
CA PRO A 128 -15.98 48.65 18.65
C PRO A 128 -15.91 47.44 17.70
N GLU A 129 -15.84 47.69 16.38
CA GLU A 129 -15.59 46.64 15.40
C GLU A 129 -14.16 46.07 15.45
N GLU A 130 -13.14 46.87 15.78
CA GLU A 130 -11.77 46.39 15.89
C GLU A 130 -11.63 45.40 17.05
N GLN A 131 -12.26 45.71 18.18
CA GLN A 131 -12.35 44.78 19.31
C GLN A 131 -13.11 43.51 18.94
N ARG A 132 -14.20 43.62 18.18
CA ARG A 132 -14.96 42.46 17.66
C ARG A 132 -14.12 41.61 16.70
N ILE A 133 -13.32 42.23 15.84
CA ILE A 133 -12.40 41.54 14.93
C ILE A 133 -11.32 40.78 15.73
N HIS A 134 -10.75 41.40 16.76
CA HIS A 134 -9.81 40.74 17.67
C HIS A 134 -10.42 39.53 18.37
N ASP A 135 -11.65 39.65 18.89
CA ASP A 135 -12.36 38.53 19.52
C ASP A 135 -12.66 37.40 18.54
N MET A 136 -13.09 37.73 17.32
CA MET A 136 -13.31 36.73 16.26
C MET A 136 -12.02 36.02 15.87
N LYS A 137 -10.90 36.76 15.76
CA LYS A 137 -9.58 36.18 15.50
C LYS A 137 -9.16 35.22 16.61
N ASN A 138 -9.28 35.64 17.87
CA ASN A 138 -8.99 34.78 19.02
C ASN A 138 -9.86 33.52 19.07
N ARG A 139 -11.14 33.62 18.68
CA ARG A 139 -12.03 32.44 18.57
C ARG A 139 -11.59 31.52 17.44
N LEU A 140 -11.20 32.06 16.29
CA LEU A 140 -10.70 31.30 15.16
C LEU A 140 -9.41 30.56 15.50
N ASP A 141 -8.46 31.22 16.16
CA ASP A 141 -7.20 30.60 16.60
C ASP A 141 -7.46 29.46 17.58
N LYS A 142 -8.37 29.64 18.55
CA LYS A 142 -8.80 28.56 19.45
C LYS A 142 -9.45 27.39 18.69
N ALA A 143 -10.25 27.66 17.68
CA ALA A 143 -10.87 26.62 16.85
C ALA A 143 -9.80 25.87 16.02
N ASN A 144 -8.82 26.58 15.48
CA ASN A 144 -7.70 25.99 14.74
C ASN A 144 -6.83 25.10 15.63
N ILE A 145 -6.53 25.54 16.86
CA ILE A 145 -5.80 24.72 17.84
C ILE A 145 -6.57 23.42 18.11
N LYS A 146 -7.87 23.50 18.44
CA LYS A 146 -8.72 22.32 18.66
C LYS A 146 -8.78 21.39 17.44
N ASN A 147 -8.84 21.95 16.24
CA ASN A 147 -8.84 21.16 15.01
C ASN A 147 -7.50 20.42 14.82
N SER A 148 -6.37 21.09 15.09
CA SER A 148 -5.05 20.49 15.04
C SER A 148 -4.88 19.36 16.07
N GLU A 149 -5.36 19.55 17.30
CA GLU A 149 -5.38 18.53 18.36
C GLU A 149 -6.25 17.33 17.97
N THR A 150 -7.44 17.58 17.44
CA THR A 150 -8.36 16.52 16.96
C THR A 150 -7.72 15.74 15.82
N THR A 151 -7.05 16.42 14.89
CA THR A 151 -6.33 15.77 13.79
C THR A 151 -5.18 14.90 14.30
N HIS A 152 -4.42 15.40 15.29
CA HIS A 152 -3.36 14.62 15.93
C HIS A 152 -3.91 13.39 16.64
N LEU A 153 -5.01 13.54 17.38
CA LEU A 153 -5.68 12.43 18.07
C LEU A 153 -6.22 11.39 17.09
N MET A 154 -6.79 11.82 15.97
CA MET A 154 -7.25 10.92 14.90
C MET A 154 -6.11 10.10 14.30
N LYS A 155 -4.94 10.72 14.07
CA LYS A 155 -3.73 10.00 13.64
C LYS A 155 -3.26 8.96 14.66
N LEU A 156 -3.32 9.31 15.96
CA LEU A 156 -2.95 8.39 17.03
C LEU A 156 -3.89 7.18 17.08
N TYR A 157 -5.21 7.40 16.99
CA TYR A 157 -6.18 6.31 16.91
C TYR A 157 -5.98 5.44 15.67
N GLN A 158 -5.70 6.04 14.51
CA GLN A 158 -5.39 5.29 13.30
C GLN A 158 -4.16 4.39 13.49
N GLN A 159 -3.14 4.88 14.19
CA GLN A 159 -1.95 4.09 14.51
C GLN A 159 -2.27 2.94 15.47
N ILE A 160 -3.10 3.18 16.49
CA ILE A 160 -3.56 2.14 17.42
C ILE A 160 -4.33 1.05 16.67
N ILE A 161 -5.27 1.43 15.78
CA ILE A 161 -6.02 0.48 14.93
C ILE A 161 -5.06 -0.35 14.08
N THR A 162 -4.08 0.29 13.45
CA THR A 162 -3.08 -0.40 12.62
C THR A 162 -2.26 -1.41 13.45
N LEU A 163 -1.94 -1.10 14.71
CA LEU A 163 -1.27 -2.03 15.61
C LEU A 163 -2.18 -3.22 15.98
N PHE A 164 -3.46 -2.98 16.25
CA PHE A 164 -4.41 -4.06 16.49
C PHE A 164 -4.63 -4.95 15.27
N ASP A 165 -4.69 -4.39 14.07
CA ASP A 165 -4.78 -5.19 12.84
C ASP A 165 -3.53 -6.04 12.65
N LYS A 166 -2.33 -5.49 12.90
CA LYS A 166 -1.08 -6.27 12.88
C LYS A 166 -1.13 -7.41 13.91
N GLN A 167 -1.55 -7.14 15.14
CA GLN A 167 -1.69 -8.18 16.16
C GLN A 167 -2.71 -9.24 15.74
N LYS A 168 -3.87 -8.84 15.19
CA LYS A 168 -4.89 -9.77 14.69
C LYS A 168 -4.34 -10.65 13.57
N THR A 169 -3.61 -10.08 12.61
CA THR A 169 -2.98 -10.87 11.53
C THR A 169 -1.91 -11.82 12.03
N HIS A 170 -1.22 -11.51 13.14
CA HIS A 170 -0.23 -12.38 13.75
C HIS A 170 -0.85 -13.51 14.58
N TRP A 171 -1.86 -13.22 15.40
CA TRP A 171 -2.47 -14.18 16.32
C TRP A 171 -3.44 -15.14 15.64
N ASN A 172 -4.16 -14.70 14.60
CA ASN A 172 -5.14 -15.56 13.91
C ASN A 172 -4.53 -16.84 13.32
N PRO A 173 -3.41 -16.80 12.56
CA PRO A 173 -2.76 -18.01 12.06
C PRO A 173 -2.31 -18.96 13.18
N ILE A 174 -1.76 -18.41 14.28
CA ILE A 174 -1.33 -19.21 15.44
C ILE A 174 -2.54 -19.91 16.07
N LEU A 175 -3.65 -19.19 16.23
CA LEU A 175 -4.88 -19.75 16.78
C LEU A 175 -5.44 -20.85 15.86
N GLN A 176 -5.47 -20.62 14.55
CA GLN A 176 -5.92 -21.62 13.57
C GLN A 176 -5.02 -22.86 13.58
N GLN A 177 -3.69 -22.68 13.65
CA GLN A 177 -2.74 -23.79 13.75
C GLN A 177 -2.98 -24.60 15.02
N LYS A 178 -3.19 -23.94 16.17
CA LYS A 178 -3.48 -24.61 17.44
C LYS A 178 -4.82 -25.32 17.42
N GLN A 179 -5.83 -24.74 16.80
CA GLN A 179 -7.13 -25.39 16.60
C GLN A 179 -7.02 -26.64 15.73
N ALA A 180 -6.24 -26.58 14.65
CA ALA A 180 -5.98 -27.73 13.79
C ALA A 180 -5.17 -28.83 14.50
N GLU A 181 -4.21 -28.45 15.36
CA GLU A 181 -3.45 -29.39 16.19
C GLU A 181 -4.37 -30.13 17.18
N ILE A 182 -5.29 -29.40 17.84
CA ILE A 182 -6.28 -29.98 18.75
C ILE A 182 -7.19 -30.96 18.00
N ALA A 183 -7.69 -30.57 16.82
CA ALA A 183 -8.55 -31.45 16.03
C ALA A 183 -7.85 -32.75 15.61
N ARG A 184 -6.56 -32.69 15.22
CA ARG A 184 -5.77 -33.90 14.94
C ARG A 184 -5.62 -34.78 16.17
N LYS A 185 -5.24 -34.21 17.32
CA LYS A 185 -5.11 -34.95 18.58
C LYS A 185 -6.42 -35.60 19.02
N GLN A 186 -7.55 -34.92 18.84
CA GLN A 186 -8.87 -35.49 19.11
C GLN A 186 -9.19 -36.68 18.20
N LYS A 187 -8.83 -36.61 16.92
CA LYS A 187 -8.94 -37.73 15.99
C LYS A 187 -8.06 -38.91 16.43
N ASP A 188 -6.80 -38.65 16.75
CA ASP A 188 -5.88 -39.70 17.22
C ASP A 188 -6.39 -40.39 18.48
N ILE A 189 -6.97 -39.63 19.42
CA ILE A 189 -7.61 -40.19 20.63
C ILE A 189 -8.81 -41.07 20.26
N ALA A 190 -9.63 -40.66 19.30
CA ALA A 190 -10.78 -41.45 18.85
C ALA A 190 -10.32 -42.77 18.18
N ASP A 191 -9.30 -42.71 17.32
CA ASP A 191 -8.73 -43.88 16.65
C ASP A 191 -8.09 -44.85 17.68
N LEU A 192 -7.33 -44.33 18.65
CA LEU A 192 -6.78 -45.14 19.74
C LEU A 192 -7.87 -45.79 20.60
N THR A 193 -8.98 -45.09 20.85
CA THR A 193 -10.12 -45.63 21.59
C THR A 193 -10.78 -46.79 20.82
N LEU A 194 -10.91 -46.65 19.49
CA LEU A 194 -11.41 -47.72 18.63
C LEU A 194 -10.49 -48.94 18.67
N ILE A 195 -9.17 -48.74 18.49
CA ILE A 195 -8.16 -49.80 18.57
C ILE A 195 -8.20 -50.50 19.93
N ALA A 196 -8.35 -49.75 21.02
CA ALA A 196 -8.46 -50.31 22.37
C ALA A 196 -9.71 -51.18 22.51
N ARG A 197 -10.85 -50.74 21.97
CA ARG A 197 -12.10 -51.52 21.96
C ARG A 197 -11.95 -52.81 21.15
N ASP A 198 -11.37 -52.73 19.97
CA ASP A 198 -11.14 -53.89 19.09
C ASP A 198 -10.15 -54.89 19.71
N SER A 199 -9.12 -54.38 20.39
CA SER A 199 -8.15 -55.18 21.13
C SER A 199 -8.81 -55.92 22.30
N MET A 200 -9.67 -55.25 23.08
CA MET A 200 -10.44 -55.89 24.15
C MET A 200 -11.40 -56.95 23.60
N HIS A 201 -12.06 -56.67 22.47
CA HIS A 201 -12.96 -57.63 21.83
C HIS A 201 -12.19 -58.87 21.35
N SER A 202 -11.05 -58.67 20.69
CA SER A 202 -10.16 -59.75 20.23
C SER A 202 -9.65 -60.61 21.39
N LEU A 203 -9.27 -59.98 22.51
CA LEU A 203 -8.88 -60.68 23.73
C LEU A 203 -10.02 -61.52 24.30
N SER A 204 -11.24 -60.98 24.32
CA SER A 204 -12.44 -61.68 24.80
C SER A 204 -12.75 -62.92 23.95
N ILE A 205 -12.68 -62.80 22.61
CA ILE A 205 -12.84 -63.92 21.68
C ILE A 205 -11.77 -64.97 21.95
N ALA A 206 -10.49 -64.58 21.99
CA ALA A 206 -9.38 -65.51 22.21
C ALA A 206 -9.47 -66.23 23.56
N SER A 207 -9.91 -65.55 24.62
CA SER A 207 -10.13 -66.16 25.93
C SER A 207 -11.30 -67.13 25.93
N SER A 208 -12.39 -66.80 25.24
CA SER A 208 -13.55 -67.69 25.06
C SER A 208 -13.16 -68.96 24.29
N ASP A 209 -12.45 -68.80 23.17
CA ASP A 209 -11.98 -69.91 22.34
C ASP A 209 -10.99 -70.80 23.09
N TYR A 210 -10.08 -70.19 23.86
CA TYR A 210 -9.17 -70.94 24.75
C TYR A 210 -9.94 -71.76 25.78
N ALA A 211 -10.92 -71.17 26.47
CA ALA A 211 -11.74 -71.88 27.47
C ALA A 211 -12.54 -73.03 26.85
N ARG A 212 -13.07 -72.83 25.64
CA ARG A 212 -13.77 -73.86 24.87
C ARG A 212 -12.83 -75.01 24.48
N ALA A 213 -11.64 -74.68 23.97
CA ALA A 213 -10.64 -75.67 23.57
C ALA A 213 -10.10 -76.47 24.76
N ASP A 214 -9.88 -75.81 25.91
CA ASP A 214 -9.45 -76.48 27.15
C ASP A 214 -10.53 -77.45 27.64
N THR A 215 -11.80 -77.01 27.67
CA THR A 215 -12.94 -77.87 28.02
C THR A 215 -13.03 -79.08 27.08
N GLN A 216 -12.86 -78.88 25.77
CA GLN A 216 -12.89 -79.95 24.79
C GLN A 216 -11.72 -80.93 24.98
N CYS A 217 -10.51 -80.43 25.25
CA CYS A 217 -9.33 -81.26 25.55
C CYS A 217 -9.52 -82.08 26.82
N ASN A 218 -10.04 -81.47 27.89
CA ASN A 218 -10.31 -82.14 29.15
C ASN A 218 -11.37 -83.22 29.00
N ASN A 219 -12.47 -82.94 28.29
CA ASN A 219 -13.50 -83.93 27.99
C ASN A 219 -12.95 -85.09 27.13
N ALA A 220 -12.10 -84.80 26.14
CA ALA A 220 -11.47 -85.82 25.32
C ALA A 220 -10.52 -86.70 26.15
N ARG A 221 -9.73 -86.10 27.07
CA ARG A 221 -8.90 -86.84 28.02
C ARG A 221 -9.74 -87.74 28.93
N GLN A 222 -10.80 -87.21 29.54
CA GLN A 222 -11.70 -87.99 30.39
C GLN A 222 -12.32 -89.18 29.64
N LYS A 223 -12.81 -88.96 28.41
CA LYS A 223 -13.35 -90.04 27.56
C LYS A 223 -12.30 -91.11 27.25
N ARG A 224 -11.07 -90.69 26.92
CA ARG A 224 -9.95 -91.60 26.65
C ARG A 224 -9.59 -92.40 27.90
N ASP A 225 -9.49 -91.75 29.05
CA ASP A 225 -9.10 -92.40 30.31
C ASP A 225 -10.20 -93.36 30.79
N ALA A 226 -11.48 -93.00 30.62
CA ALA A 226 -12.61 -93.91 30.83
C ALA A 226 -12.56 -95.13 29.90
N SER A 227 -12.28 -94.93 28.60
CA SER A 227 -12.13 -96.04 27.65
C SER A 227 -10.93 -96.94 27.97
N LEU A 228 -9.79 -96.35 28.38
CA LEU A 228 -8.62 -97.10 28.82
C LEU A 228 -8.92 -97.91 30.09
N ASN A 229 -9.63 -97.33 31.06
CA ASN A 229 -10.04 -98.04 32.26
C ASN A 229 -11.01 -99.18 31.95
N ALA A 230 -12.00 -98.97 31.08
CA ALA A 230 -12.90 -100.02 30.62
C ALA A 230 -12.13 -101.17 29.93
N LYS A 231 -11.17 -100.84 29.04
CA LYS A 231 -10.30 -101.83 28.40
C LYS A 231 -9.40 -102.56 29.39
N LYS A 232 -8.84 -101.86 30.38
CA LYS A 232 -8.05 -102.48 31.46
C LYS A 232 -8.90 -103.46 32.26
N GLU A 233 -10.13 -103.10 32.59
CA GLU A 233 -11.02 -103.97 33.34
C GLU A 233 -11.44 -105.19 32.50
N GLN A 234 -11.76 -104.99 31.23
CA GLN A 234 -12.00 -106.09 30.29
C GLN A 234 -10.77 -107.00 30.15
N ALA A 235 -9.56 -106.42 30.09
CA ALA A 235 -8.32 -107.19 30.04
C ALA A 235 -8.06 -107.96 31.34
N LYS A 236 -8.41 -107.42 32.52
CA LYS A 236 -8.36 -108.16 33.79
C LYS A 236 -9.35 -109.32 33.81
N VAL A 237 -10.60 -109.10 33.37
CA VAL A 237 -11.61 -110.16 33.27
C VAL A 237 -11.17 -111.24 32.28
N ASN A 238 -10.62 -110.86 31.13
CA ASN A 238 -10.08 -111.79 30.15
C ASN A 238 -8.84 -112.53 30.67
N ASN A 239 -7.94 -111.86 31.41
CA ASN A 239 -6.81 -112.53 32.08
C ASN A 239 -7.31 -113.49 33.16
N ALA A 240 -8.33 -113.12 33.95
CA ALA A 240 -8.91 -114.01 34.95
C ALA A 240 -9.58 -115.24 34.30
N ARG A 241 -10.23 -115.07 33.14
CA ARG A 241 -10.73 -116.18 32.31
C ARG A 241 -9.60 -117.01 31.72
N GLN A 242 -8.55 -116.38 31.18
CA GLN A 242 -7.38 -117.10 30.68
C GLN A 242 -6.64 -117.84 31.78
N VAL A 243 -6.55 -117.33 33.01
CA VAL A 243 -5.96 -118.06 34.14
C VAL A 243 -6.79 -119.30 34.50
N MET A 244 -8.12 -119.27 34.33
CA MET A 244 -8.96 -120.47 34.41
C MET A 244 -8.79 -121.41 33.19
N GLU A 245 -8.49 -120.88 32.01
CA GLU A 245 -8.35 -121.64 30.75
C GLU A 245 -6.91 -122.20 30.56
N THR A 246 -5.90 -121.57 31.18
CA THR A 246 -4.49 -122.00 31.16
C THR A 246 -4.17 -123.14 32.11
N ASP A 247 -5.14 -123.59 32.93
CA ASP A 247 -5.08 -124.89 33.59
C ASP A 247 -5.49 -126.04 32.66
N LEU A 248 -5.99 -125.77 31.44
CA LEU A 248 -6.50 -126.80 30.54
C LEU A 248 -5.92 -126.85 29.12
N ASP A 249 -5.25 -125.83 28.59
CA ASP A 249 -4.70 -125.94 27.22
C ASP A 249 -3.34 -125.25 27.02
N GLN A 250 -2.28 -125.98 27.35
CA GLN A 250 -0.96 -125.77 26.74
C GLN A 250 -0.94 -126.38 25.33
N LYS A 251 -0.72 -125.50 24.33
CA LYS A 251 -0.09 -125.71 23.00
C LYS A 251 -1.02 -125.25 21.86
N ALA A 252 -0.65 -124.15 21.19
CA ALA A 252 -0.37 -124.15 19.75
C ALA A 252 -0.18 -122.73 19.18
N SER A 253 0.93 -122.60 18.43
CA SER A 253 1.08 -121.90 17.15
C SER A 253 0.99 -120.37 17.06
N LYS A 254 2.17 -119.78 16.81
CA LYS A 254 2.36 -118.46 16.18
C LYS A 254 2.20 -118.56 14.66
N PRO A 255 1.58 -117.56 14.00
CA PRO A 255 1.93 -117.21 12.61
C PRO A 255 2.62 -115.85 12.50
N GLN A 256 3.57 -115.79 11.57
CA GLN A 256 4.39 -114.64 11.15
C GLN A 256 3.64 -113.67 10.21
N PRO A 257 4.06 -112.40 10.10
CA PRO A 257 3.39 -111.34 9.33
C PRO A 257 3.78 -111.31 7.84
N SER A 258 2.81 -111.03 6.95
CA SER A 258 3.04 -110.86 5.51
C SER A 258 3.54 -109.44 5.17
N LEU A 259 4.77 -109.36 4.68
CA LEU A 259 5.34 -108.20 3.97
C LEU A 259 4.92 -108.25 2.49
N ASN A 260 4.02 -107.37 2.04
CA ASN A 260 4.02 -106.80 0.67
C ASN A 260 2.83 -105.85 0.43
N SER A 261 3.08 -104.53 0.51
CA SER A 261 2.46 -103.52 -0.37
C SER A 261 3.05 -102.13 -0.06
N GLN A 262 4.15 -101.77 -0.73
CA GLN A 262 4.64 -100.39 -0.78
C GLN A 262 4.21 -99.78 -2.13
N PRO A 263 3.22 -98.87 -2.18
CA PRO A 263 2.98 -98.07 -3.37
C PRO A 263 4.07 -96.99 -3.51
N SER A 264 4.65 -96.89 -4.71
CA SER A 264 5.76 -96.00 -5.05
C SER A 264 5.55 -94.53 -4.60
N VAL A 265 6.40 -94.08 -3.67
CA VAL A 265 6.42 -92.73 -3.07
C VAL A 265 6.65 -91.61 -4.11
N LEU A 266 7.31 -91.93 -5.23
CA LEU A 266 7.61 -90.95 -6.29
C LEU A 266 6.37 -90.55 -7.11
N ARG A 267 5.45 -91.49 -7.38
CA ARG A 267 4.26 -91.23 -8.21
C ARG A 267 3.22 -90.37 -7.47
N ASN A 268 3.19 -90.45 -6.13
CA ASN A 268 2.33 -89.61 -5.28
C ASN A 268 2.83 -88.17 -5.14
N LYS A 269 4.16 -87.93 -5.15
CA LYS A 269 4.72 -86.56 -5.04
C LYS A 269 4.42 -85.71 -6.28
N MET A 270 4.58 -86.28 -7.48
CA MET A 270 4.35 -85.54 -8.74
C MET A 270 2.87 -85.19 -8.96
N ASN A 271 1.96 -86.13 -8.65
CA ASN A 271 0.52 -85.88 -8.72
C ASN A 271 0.03 -84.91 -7.63
N LYS A 272 0.67 -84.89 -6.45
CA LYS A 272 0.37 -83.91 -5.40
C LYS A 272 0.75 -82.49 -5.81
N ALA A 273 1.94 -82.28 -6.37
CA ALA A 273 2.38 -80.95 -6.83
C ALA A 273 1.51 -80.40 -7.98
N ALA A 274 1.09 -81.27 -8.91
CA ALA A 274 0.19 -80.87 -9.99
C ALA A 274 -1.23 -80.53 -9.49
N ARG A 275 -1.73 -81.25 -8.47
CA ARG A 275 -3.01 -80.97 -7.81
C ARG A 275 -2.95 -79.66 -7.02
N GLU A 276 -1.87 -79.43 -6.29
CA GLU A 276 -1.64 -78.21 -5.49
C GLU A 276 -1.55 -76.96 -6.38
N LYS A 277 -0.84 -77.04 -7.52
CA LYS A 277 -0.80 -75.94 -8.50
C LYS A 277 -2.17 -75.64 -9.14
N ARG A 278 -3.01 -76.66 -9.34
CA ARG A 278 -4.38 -76.50 -9.84
C ARG A 278 -5.31 -75.90 -8.77
N GLU A 279 -5.15 -76.33 -7.52
CA GLU A 279 -5.92 -75.83 -6.38
C GLU A 279 -5.54 -74.36 -6.07
N GLU A 280 -4.26 -74.01 -6.16
CA GLU A 280 -3.79 -72.63 -6.00
C GLU A 280 -4.36 -71.69 -7.08
N ARG A 281 -4.40 -72.14 -8.34
CA ARG A 281 -5.09 -71.39 -9.41
C ARG A 281 -6.58 -71.23 -9.13
N PHE A 282 -7.23 -72.25 -8.57
CA PHE A 282 -8.64 -72.16 -8.20
C PHE A 282 -8.86 -71.18 -7.05
N ARG A 283 -7.97 -71.13 -6.05
CA ARG A 283 -8.01 -70.13 -4.98
C ARG A 283 -7.84 -68.71 -5.50
N GLN A 284 -6.88 -68.49 -6.40
CA GLN A 284 -6.66 -67.17 -7.01
C GLN A 284 -7.87 -66.70 -7.82
N VAL A 285 -8.45 -67.58 -8.64
CA VAL A 285 -9.66 -67.26 -9.41
C VAL A 285 -10.86 -67.01 -8.49
N SER A 286 -11.05 -67.83 -7.44
CA SER A 286 -12.11 -67.64 -6.46
C SER A 286 -11.96 -66.32 -5.69
N SER A 287 -10.73 -65.93 -5.32
CA SER A 287 -10.44 -64.64 -4.68
C SER A 287 -10.88 -63.47 -5.57
N VAL A 288 -10.61 -63.54 -6.88
CA VAL A 288 -11.06 -62.51 -7.83
C VAL A 288 -12.58 -62.45 -7.92
N TYR A 289 -13.27 -63.61 -7.89
CA TYR A 289 -14.74 -63.63 -7.89
C TYR A 289 -15.37 -63.16 -6.58
N GLU A 290 -14.70 -63.34 -5.45
CA GLU A 290 -15.10 -62.75 -4.16
C GLU A 290 -14.87 -61.24 -4.16
N ASP A 291 -13.73 -60.75 -4.65
CA ASP A 291 -13.46 -59.32 -4.80
C ASP A 291 -14.49 -58.62 -5.71
N ILE A 292 -14.88 -59.28 -6.81
CA ILE A 292 -15.95 -58.78 -7.70
C ILE A 292 -17.29 -58.79 -6.96
N ARG A 293 -17.61 -59.85 -6.20
CA ARG A 293 -18.85 -59.92 -5.42
C ARG A 293 -18.93 -58.83 -4.36
N ASP A 294 -17.85 -58.60 -3.63
CA ASP A 294 -17.79 -57.61 -2.56
C ASP A 294 -17.94 -56.18 -3.10
N ARG A 295 -17.44 -55.93 -4.33
CA ARG A 295 -17.53 -54.60 -4.97
C ARG A 295 -18.87 -54.34 -5.65
N PHE A 296 -19.47 -55.34 -6.30
CA PHE A 296 -20.68 -55.17 -7.12
C PHE A 296 -21.94 -55.81 -6.53
N GLY A 297 -21.82 -56.57 -5.44
CA GLY A 297 -22.93 -57.32 -4.82
C GLY A 297 -23.45 -58.50 -5.65
N THR A 298 -22.86 -58.76 -6.82
CA THR A 298 -23.26 -59.83 -7.75
C THR A 298 -22.05 -60.31 -8.58
N ASN A 299 -22.12 -61.56 -9.05
CA ASN A 299 -21.13 -62.14 -9.97
C ASN A 299 -21.69 -62.24 -11.40
N GLU A 300 -22.89 -61.72 -11.64
CA GLU A 300 -23.54 -61.76 -12.95
C GLU A 300 -22.98 -60.65 -13.87
N PRO A 301 -22.35 -61.00 -15.01
CA PRO A 301 -21.69 -60.03 -15.89
C PRO A 301 -22.65 -58.95 -16.43
N GLU A 302 -23.89 -59.32 -16.76
CA GLU A 302 -24.89 -58.40 -17.32
C GLU A 302 -25.30 -57.30 -16.33
N LYS A 303 -25.47 -57.66 -15.04
CA LYS A 303 -25.78 -56.68 -13.99
C LYS A 303 -24.63 -55.71 -13.75
N ILE A 304 -23.39 -56.22 -13.78
CA ILE A 304 -22.18 -55.39 -13.65
C ILE A 304 -22.06 -54.45 -14.86
N GLN A 305 -22.33 -54.93 -16.07
CA GLN A 305 -22.31 -54.09 -17.28
C GLN A 305 -23.37 -52.99 -17.23
N ASN A 306 -24.58 -53.30 -16.78
CA ASN A 306 -25.65 -52.32 -16.60
C ASN A 306 -25.28 -51.27 -15.53
N PHE A 307 -24.65 -51.68 -14.43
CA PHE A 307 -24.15 -50.75 -13.41
C PHE A 307 -23.12 -49.76 -14.00
N PHE A 308 -22.20 -50.22 -14.83
CA PHE A 308 -21.25 -49.34 -15.51
C PHE A 308 -21.93 -48.41 -16.53
N ALA A 309 -22.93 -48.90 -17.27
CA ALA A 309 -23.69 -48.11 -18.22
C ALA A 309 -24.47 -46.98 -17.51
N GLU A 310 -25.21 -47.31 -16.45
CA GLU A 310 -25.97 -46.35 -15.64
C GLU A 310 -25.05 -45.31 -14.98
N ARG A 311 -23.89 -45.74 -14.46
CA ARG A 311 -22.90 -44.82 -13.89
C ARG A 311 -22.29 -43.90 -14.94
N LYS A 312 -22.05 -44.40 -16.15
CA LYS A 312 -21.55 -43.60 -17.28
C LYS A 312 -22.58 -42.57 -17.73
N GLU A 313 -23.84 -42.96 -17.83
CA GLU A 313 -24.96 -42.06 -18.15
C GLU A 313 -25.16 -40.99 -17.07
N THR A 314 -25.10 -41.37 -15.79
CA THR A 314 -25.17 -40.44 -14.65
C THR A 314 -24.01 -39.44 -14.70
N THR A 315 -22.79 -39.92 -14.99
CA THR A 315 -21.61 -39.06 -15.12
C THR A 315 -21.75 -38.07 -16.27
N GLN A 316 -22.26 -38.52 -17.44
CA GLN A 316 -22.52 -37.62 -18.57
C GLN A 316 -23.60 -36.59 -18.25
N THR A 317 -24.66 -36.99 -17.55
CA THR A 317 -25.75 -36.08 -17.15
C THR A 317 -25.25 -35.01 -16.17
N LEU A 318 -24.44 -35.40 -15.18
CA LEU A 318 -23.80 -34.46 -14.25
C LEU A 318 -22.84 -33.52 -14.97
N GLN A 319 -22.04 -34.03 -15.91
CA GLN A 319 -21.13 -33.20 -16.71
C GLN A 319 -21.90 -32.15 -17.51
N LYS A 320 -23.01 -32.55 -18.15
CA LYS A 320 -23.89 -31.64 -18.88
C LYS A 320 -24.48 -30.55 -17.97
N GLN A 321 -24.96 -30.92 -16.78
CA GLN A 321 -25.48 -29.95 -15.80
C GLN A 321 -24.39 -28.98 -15.32
N ILE A 322 -23.16 -29.46 -15.11
CA ILE A 322 -22.02 -28.61 -14.76
C ILE A 322 -21.74 -27.59 -15.86
N ASP A 323 -21.75 -28.03 -17.12
CA ASP A 323 -21.45 -27.15 -18.25
C ASP A 323 -22.59 -26.14 -18.51
N GLU A 324 -23.86 -26.54 -18.36
CA GLU A 324 -25.02 -25.63 -18.38
C GLU A 324 -24.94 -24.58 -17.25
N LEU A 325 -24.52 -24.98 -16.04
CA LEU A 325 -24.34 -24.06 -14.91
C LEU A 325 -23.17 -23.09 -15.13
N LYS A 326 -22.06 -23.55 -15.73
CA LYS A 326 -20.95 -22.66 -16.11
C LYS A 326 -21.40 -21.62 -17.13
N GLU A 327 -22.13 -22.04 -18.16
CA GLU A 327 -22.66 -21.12 -19.16
C GLU A 327 -23.63 -20.11 -18.52
N ALA A 328 -24.51 -20.57 -17.62
CA ALA A 328 -25.41 -19.69 -16.88
C ALA A 328 -24.63 -18.68 -16.01
N CYS A 329 -23.60 -19.11 -15.29
CA CYS A 329 -22.71 -18.24 -14.53
C CYS A 329 -22.04 -17.18 -15.43
N ASP A 330 -21.49 -17.58 -16.57
CA ASP A 330 -20.87 -16.66 -17.53
C ASP A 330 -21.89 -15.64 -18.05
N THR A 331 -23.13 -16.06 -18.35
CA THR A 331 -24.17 -15.13 -18.79
C THR A 331 -24.56 -14.13 -17.69
N LEU A 332 -24.64 -14.58 -16.44
CA LEU A 332 -24.93 -13.72 -15.29
C LEU A 332 -23.78 -12.75 -15.02
N GLU A 333 -22.54 -13.18 -15.17
CA GLU A 333 -21.36 -12.34 -15.03
C GLU A 333 -21.31 -11.26 -16.11
N ARG A 334 -21.58 -11.62 -17.38
CA ARG A 334 -21.72 -10.64 -18.47
C ARG A 334 -22.85 -9.65 -18.22
N LYS A 335 -24.02 -10.11 -17.76
CA LYS A 335 -25.16 -9.24 -17.40
C LYS A 335 -24.82 -8.32 -16.22
N SER A 336 -24.12 -8.83 -15.20
CA SER A 336 -23.64 -8.03 -14.08
C SER A 336 -22.65 -6.95 -14.53
N GLY A 337 -21.69 -7.32 -15.39
CA GLY A 337 -20.75 -6.38 -15.99
C GLY A 337 -21.46 -5.31 -16.82
N HIS A 338 -22.45 -5.70 -17.63
CA HIS A 338 -23.23 -4.76 -18.43
C HIS A 338 -24.05 -3.79 -17.56
N LEU A 339 -24.72 -4.28 -16.51
CA LEU A 339 -25.46 -3.44 -15.57
C LEU A 339 -24.55 -2.51 -14.77
N LYS A 340 -23.35 -2.96 -14.38
CA LYS A 340 -22.34 -2.11 -13.75
C LYS A 340 -21.88 -1.00 -14.68
N ALA A 341 -21.57 -1.32 -15.94
CA ALA A 341 -21.18 -0.32 -16.93
C ALA A 341 -22.32 0.68 -17.23
N ALA A 342 -23.56 0.20 -17.35
CA ALA A 342 -24.72 1.08 -17.55
C ALA A 342 -25.01 1.96 -16.31
N LEU A 343 -24.80 1.43 -15.10
CA LEU A 343 -24.88 2.21 -13.86
C LEU A 343 -23.78 3.28 -13.83
N GLU A 344 -22.55 2.92 -14.17
CA GLU A 344 -21.43 3.86 -14.27
C GLU A 344 -21.73 4.95 -15.30
N GLU A 345 -22.19 4.61 -16.50
CA GLU A 345 -22.57 5.57 -17.53
C GLU A 345 -23.70 6.50 -17.06
N SER A 346 -24.70 5.98 -16.36
CA SER A 346 -25.77 6.78 -15.75
C SER A 346 -25.25 7.72 -14.65
N GLU A 347 -24.31 7.25 -13.83
CA GLU A 347 -23.65 8.04 -12.79
C GLU A 347 -22.73 9.13 -13.38
N TYR A 348 -22.09 8.86 -14.53
CA TYR A 348 -21.29 9.82 -15.29
C TYR A 348 -22.16 10.85 -16.03
N ALA A 349 -23.31 10.45 -16.58
CA ALA A 349 -24.25 11.32 -17.29
C ALA A 349 -25.14 12.14 -16.34
N SER A 350 -25.29 11.73 -15.08
CA SER A 350 -26.02 12.48 -14.08
C SER A 350 -25.26 13.75 -13.68
N ALA A 351 -25.72 14.89 -14.20
CA ALA A 351 -25.12 16.23 -14.06
C ALA A 351 -24.98 16.77 -12.61
N LYS A 352 -25.27 15.99 -11.57
CA LYS A 352 -25.12 16.39 -10.16
C LYS A 352 -23.70 16.14 -9.64
N GLY A 353 -22.68 16.80 -10.20
CA GLY A 353 -21.42 17.12 -9.50
C GLY A 353 -20.57 16.00 -8.87
N VAL A 354 -20.90 14.71 -8.99
CA VAL A 354 -20.15 13.60 -8.35
C VAL A 354 -18.91 13.19 -9.15
N GLY A 355 -18.86 13.52 -10.45
CA GLY A 355 -17.78 13.12 -11.36
C GLY A 355 -16.38 13.60 -10.95
N GLY A 356 -16.24 14.82 -10.40
CA GLY A 356 -14.92 15.37 -10.04
C GLY A 356 -14.24 14.67 -8.87
N SER A 357 -14.98 14.43 -7.78
CA SER A 357 -14.46 13.70 -6.61
C SER A 357 -14.22 12.22 -6.90
N ARG A 358 -15.07 11.60 -7.74
CA ARG A 358 -14.90 10.19 -8.13
C ARG A 358 -13.77 10.00 -9.13
N LEU A 359 -13.54 10.92 -10.06
CA LEU A 359 -12.41 10.89 -10.98
C LEU A 359 -11.07 11.09 -10.26
N LEU A 360 -11.04 11.89 -9.20
CA LEU A 360 -9.88 11.99 -8.30
C LEU A 360 -9.70 10.72 -7.43
N ALA A 361 -10.78 10.07 -7.03
CA ALA A 361 -10.73 8.81 -6.27
C ALA A 361 -10.28 7.63 -7.16
N GLU A 362 -10.82 7.49 -8.37
CA GLU A 362 -10.37 6.51 -9.36
C GLU A 362 -8.95 6.80 -9.86
N GLY A 363 -8.64 8.07 -10.11
CA GLY A 363 -7.29 8.52 -10.47
C GLY A 363 -6.25 8.22 -9.39
N LYS A 364 -6.67 8.04 -8.13
CA LYS A 364 -5.80 7.53 -7.03
C LYS A 364 -5.88 6.01 -6.89
N ARG A 365 -7.02 5.39 -7.18
CA ARG A 365 -7.23 3.94 -7.08
C ARG A 365 -6.41 3.17 -8.11
N ILE A 366 -6.37 3.62 -9.36
CA ILE A 366 -5.64 2.93 -10.43
C ILE A 366 -4.13 2.86 -10.13
N PRO A 367 -3.45 3.97 -9.77
CA PRO A 367 -2.05 3.91 -9.37
C PRO A 367 -1.81 3.04 -8.14
N ASN A 368 -2.71 3.06 -7.15
CA ASN A 368 -2.57 2.23 -5.96
C ASN A 368 -2.71 0.74 -6.28
N SER A 369 -3.71 0.35 -7.09
CA SER A 369 -3.88 -1.02 -7.58
C SER A 369 -2.65 -1.49 -8.34
N LYS A 370 -2.12 -0.65 -9.25
CA LYS A 370 -0.90 -0.97 -9.99
C LYS A 370 0.33 -1.07 -9.10
N ARG A 371 0.40 -0.28 -8.02
CA ARG A 371 1.49 -0.34 -7.04
C ARG A 371 1.41 -1.61 -6.19
N GLU A 372 0.21 -2.07 -5.86
CA GLU A 372 -0.03 -3.36 -5.19
C GLU A 372 0.31 -4.54 -6.08
N GLU A 373 -0.13 -4.54 -7.35
CA GLU A 373 0.24 -5.55 -8.35
C GLU A 373 1.76 -5.65 -8.49
N LEU A 374 2.45 -4.51 -8.63
CA LEU A 374 3.91 -4.46 -8.75
C LEU A 374 4.60 -4.98 -7.47
N LEU A 375 4.00 -4.77 -6.30
CA LEU A 375 4.52 -5.29 -5.03
C LEU A 375 4.36 -6.81 -4.93
N GLU A 376 3.25 -7.37 -5.40
CA GLU A 376 3.06 -8.81 -5.48
C GLU A 376 3.99 -9.46 -6.52
N GLU A 377 4.15 -8.86 -7.70
CA GLU A 377 5.11 -9.35 -8.69
C GLU A 377 6.55 -9.32 -8.16
N ARG A 378 6.93 -8.28 -7.40
CA ARG A 378 8.24 -8.24 -6.74
C ARG A 378 8.43 -9.35 -5.72
N LYS A 379 7.40 -9.67 -4.93
CA LYS A 379 7.45 -10.81 -4.00
C LYS A 379 7.59 -12.13 -4.74
N LEU A 380 6.84 -12.31 -5.83
CA LEU A 380 6.92 -13.49 -6.69
C LEU A 380 8.33 -13.64 -7.28
N MET A 381 8.90 -12.57 -7.82
CA MET A 381 10.28 -12.58 -8.35
C MET A 381 11.30 -12.89 -7.25
N ALA A 382 11.17 -12.28 -6.07
CA ALA A 382 12.06 -12.59 -4.95
C ALA A 382 11.97 -14.06 -4.51
N ALA A 383 10.76 -14.63 -4.46
CA ALA A 383 10.56 -16.04 -4.17
C ALA A 383 11.16 -16.95 -5.27
N MET A 384 11.01 -16.57 -6.53
CA MET A 384 11.60 -17.28 -7.67
C MET A 384 13.13 -17.22 -7.65
N GLU A 385 13.73 -16.09 -7.30
CA GLU A 385 15.19 -15.95 -7.14
C GLU A 385 15.71 -16.84 -6.00
N VAL A 386 15.03 -16.86 -4.85
CA VAL A 386 15.38 -17.74 -3.73
C VAL A 386 15.28 -19.21 -4.14
N HIS A 387 14.20 -19.57 -4.84
CA HIS A 387 14.03 -20.92 -5.36
C HIS A 387 15.15 -21.28 -6.36
N GLN A 388 15.48 -20.39 -7.30
CA GLN A 388 16.56 -20.61 -8.27
C GLN A 388 17.92 -20.76 -7.59
N LYS A 389 18.21 -19.96 -6.55
CA LYS A 389 19.43 -20.11 -5.73
C LYS A 389 19.47 -21.48 -5.02
N SER A 390 18.34 -21.91 -4.47
CA SER A 390 18.21 -23.23 -3.84
C SER A 390 18.43 -24.37 -4.84
N VAL A 391 17.82 -24.29 -6.03
CA VAL A 391 18.01 -25.28 -7.10
C VAL A 391 19.46 -25.32 -7.57
N LYS A 392 20.10 -24.17 -7.81
CA LYS A 392 21.53 -24.11 -8.16
C LYS A 392 22.41 -24.69 -7.05
N GLY A 393 22.11 -24.40 -5.78
CA GLY A 393 22.80 -25.00 -4.64
C GLY A 393 22.61 -26.51 -4.55
N GLY A 394 21.40 -27.01 -4.81
CA GLY A 394 21.09 -28.44 -4.86
C GLY A 394 21.82 -29.17 -5.98
N VAL A 395 21.95 -28.55 -7.15
CA VAL A 395 22.74 -29.09 -8.28
C VAL A 395 24.23 -29.17 -7.93
N ILE A 396 24.78 -28.14 -7.27
CA ILE A 396 26.17 -28.16 -6.80
C ILE A 396 26.38 -29.25 -5.75
N HIS A 397 25.47 -29.38 -4.80
CA HIS A 397 25.53 -30.45 -3.80
C HIS A 397 25.42 -31.84 -4.45
N LEU A 398 24.58 -32.01 -5.47
CA LEU A 398 24.51 -33.26 -6.24
C LEU A 398 25.86 -33.55 -6.92
N ALA A 399 26.50 -32.56 -7.51
CA ALA A 399 27.84 -32.70 -8.06
C ALA A 399 28.90 -33.08 -7.00
N GLU A 400 28.82 -32.50 -5.79
CA GLU A 400 29.69 -32.88 -4.67
C GLU A 400 29.52 -34.35 -4.27
N VAL A 401 28.30 -34.87 -4.27
CA VAL A 401 28.03 -36.29 -4.01
C VAL A 401 28.53 -37.16 -5.16
N MET A 402 28.32 -36.72 -6.41
CA MET A 402 28.76 -37.43 -7.61
C MET A 402 30.28 -37.43 -7.80
N ASN A 403 31.02 -36.55 -7.11
CA ASN A 403 32.48 -36.59 -7.06
C ASN A 403 33.03 -37.94 -6.55
N LEU A 404 32.24 -38.67 -5.74
CA LEU A 404 32.58 -40.04 -5.31
C LEU A 404 32.76 -41.03 -6.46
N VAL A 405 32.13 -40.79 -7.60
CA VAL A 405 32.11 -41.67 -8.78
C VAL A 405 32.67 -40.95 -10.01
N GLN A 406 33.28 -39.78 -9.81
CA GLN A 406 33.95 -39.01 -10.85
C GLN A 406 35.29 -39.66 -11.19
N SER A 407 35.56 -39.81 -12.49
CA SER A 407 36.79 -40.44 -12.97
C SER A 407 37.98 -39.48 -12.81
N GLU A 408 39.18 -40.00 -12.52
CA GLU A 408 40.39 -39.16 -12.36
C GLU A 408 40.68 -38.38 -13.65
N GLY A 409 40.62 -37.04 -13.58
CA GLY A 409 40.86 -36.13 -14.71
C GLY A 409 39.62 -35.66 -15.48
N GLU A 410 38.42 -36.07 -15.08
CA GLU A 410 37.15 -35.59 -15.67
C GLU A 410 36.84 -34.17 -15.15
N GLU A 411 36.72 -33.17 -16.03
CA GLU A 411 36.37 -31.80 -15.63
C GLU A 411 34.85 -31.60 -15.53
N LEU A 412 34.40 -31.00 -14.42
CA LEU A 412 32.99 -30.67 -14.23
C LEU A 412 32.58 -29.48 -15.13
N PRO A 413 31.42 -29.57 -15.80
CA PRO A 413 30.89 -28.43 -16.56
C PRO A 413 30.68 -27.19 -15.66
N PRO A 414 30.91 -25.96 -16.17
CA PRO A 414 30.84 -24.75 -15.36
C PRO A 414 29.41 -24.25 -15.09
N GLU A 415 28.42 -24.63 -15.92
CA GLU A 415 27.04 -24.18 -15.77
C GLU A 415 26.14 -25.20 -15.05
N PRO A 416 25.25 -24.77 -14.14
CA PRO A 416 24.38 -25.67 -13.36
C PRO A 416 23.51 -26.60 -14.21
N GLU A 417 22.97 -26.14 -15.34
CA GLU A 417 22.15 -26.98 -16.21
C GLU A 417 22.98 -28.13 -16.83
N ASN A 418 24.22 -27.83 -17.20
CA ASN A 418 25.15 -28.82 -17.76
C ASN A 418 25.67 -29.79 -16.67
N ILE A 419 25.85 -29.31 -15.43
CA ILE A 419 26.17 -30.17 -14.28
C ILE A 419 25.05 -31.16 -14.01
N LEU A 420 23.78 -30.72 -14.01
CA LEU A 420 22.65 -31.60 -13.76
C LEU A 420 22.51 -32.66 -14.85
N LYS A 421 22.72 -32.28 -16.11
CA LYS A 421 22.73 -33.20 -17.25
C LYS A 421 23.84 -34.25 -17.10
N TRP A 422 25.06 -33.83 -16.75
CA TRP A 422 26.18 -34.72 -16.47
C TRP A 422 25.87 -35.69 -15.32
N CYS A 423 25.32 -35.20 -14.20
CA CYS A 423 24.92 -36.05 -13.07
C CYS A 423 23.90 -37.11 -13.49
N ASN A 424 22.93 -36.74 -14.33
CA ASN A 424 21.89 -37.66 -14.81
C ASN A 424 22.45 -38.74 -15.75
N GLU A 425 23.34 -38.37 -16.66
CA GLU A 425 24.05 -39.29 -17.56
C GLU A 425 24.93 -40.26 -16.77
N LYS A 426 25.68 -39.76 -15.77
CA LYS A 426 26.53 -40.59 -14.90
C LYS A 426 25.70 -41.55 -14.04
N CYS A 427 24.60 -41.09 -13.45
CA CYS A 427 23.67 -41.94 -12.70
C CYS A 427 23.05 -43.04 -13.57
N SER A 428 22.70 -42.72 -14.82
CA SER A 428 22.14 -43.70 -15.76
C SER A 428 23.19 -44.75 -16.13
N SER A 429 24.42 -44.34 -16.43
CA SER A 429 25.54 -45.24 -16.67
C SER A 429 25.81 -46.16 -15.46
N LEU A 430 25.84 -45.61 -14.24
CA LEU A 430 26.03 -46.39 -13.01
C LEU A 430 24.91 -47.40 -12.79
N LYS A 431 23.67 -47.03 -13.10
CA LYS A 431 22.51 -47.91 -12.98
C LYS A 431 22.58 -49.07 -13.98
N ASP A 432 23.08 -48.82 -15.18
CA ASP A 432 23.29 -49.85 -16.20
C ASP A 432 24.41 -50.81 -15.77
N THR A 433 25.52 -50.28 -15.23
CA THR A 433 26.61 -51.05 -14.62
C THR A 433 26.14 -51.88 -13.42
N LEU A 434 25.17 -51.39 -12.64
CA LEU A 434 24.63 -52.10 -11.48
C LEU A 434 23.88 -53.40 -11.82
N ASN A 435 23.48 -53.57 -13.09
CA ASN A 435 22.83 -54.78 -13.58
C ASN A 435 23.85 -55.85 -14.03
N ASP A 436 25.14 -55.55 -14.01
CA ASP A 436 26.21 -56.51 -14.27
C ASP A 436 26.68 -57.15 -12.96
N GLU A 437 26.66 -58.48 -12.88
CA GLU A 437 26.95 -59.23 -11.63
C GLU A 437 28.45 -59.29 -11.31
N ASP A 438 29.32 -58.99 -12.28
CA ASP A 438 30.79 -59.12 -12.19
C ASP A 438 31.53 -57.76 -12.03
N GLU A 439 30.82 -56.65 -11.87
CA GLU A 439 31.42 -55.30 -11.80
C GLU A 439 32.01 -54.95 -10.42
N ASP A 440 33.23 -54.38 -10.40
CA ASP A 440 33.95 -54.00 -9.18
C ASP A 440 33.69 -52.53 -8.82
N PHE A 441 32.63 -52.30 -8.06
CA PHE A 441 32.26 -50.98 -7.55
C PHE A 441 33.34 -50.33 -6.67
N THR A 442 34.28 -51.11 -6.10
CA THR A 442 35.37 -50.57 -5.28
C THR A 442 36.39 -49.80 -6.11
N ALA A 443 36.55 -50.18 -7.38
CA ALA A 443 37.46 -49.54 -8.33
C ALA A 443 36.85 -48.24 -8.92
N MET A 444 35.53 -48.10 -8.90
CA MET A 444 34.82 -46.92 -9.42
C MET A 444 34.75 -45.75 -8.42
N ILE A 445 35.11 -45.98 -7.15
CA ILE A 445 35.07 -44.95 -6.12
C ILE A 445 36.33 -44.10 -6.18
N ASN A 446 36.14 -42.78 -6.33
CA ASN A 446 37.16 -41.77 -6.12
C ASN A 446 37.57 -41.74 -4.64
N LYS A 447 38.72 -42.35 -4.35
CA LYS A 447 39.25 -42.54 -2.99
C LYS A 447 39.45 -41.21 -2.27
N GLN A 448 39.89 -40.16 -2.97
CA GLN A 448 40.16 -38.86 -2.38
C GLN A 448 38.86 -38.15 -1.97
N ALA A 449 37.83 -38.23 -2.81
CA ALA A 449 36.50 -37.70 -2.51
C ALA A 449 35.85 -38.46 -1.34
N PHE A 450 35.99 -39.79 -1.31
CA PHE A 450 35.47 -40.64 -0.24
C PHE A 450 36.09 -40.34 1.12
N VAL A 451 37.42 -40.19 1.18
CA VAL A 451 38.13 -39.80 2.41
C VAL A 451 37.70 -38.41 2.88
N SER A 452 37.58 -37.46 1.96
CA SER A 452 37.14 -36.10 2.27
C SER A 452 35.71 -36.04 2.81
N LEU A 453 34.83 -36.93 2.32
CA LEU A 453 33.46 -37.03 2.81
C LEU A 453 33.42 -37.61 4.24
N ILE A 454 34.16 -38.69 4.50
CA ILE A 454 34.22 -39.33 5.82
C ILE A 454 34.83 -38.40 6.87
N ALA A 455 35.91 -37.68 6.52
CA ALA A 455 36.55 -36.71 7.41
C ALA A 455 35.64 -35.52 7.79
N ARG A 456 34.61 -35.22 6.99
CA ARG A 456 33.60 -34.19 7.32
C ARG A 456 32.51 -34.73 8.24
N THR A 457 32.26 -36.03 8.26
CA THR A 457 31.16 -36.66 9.03
C THR A 457 31.60 -37.35 10.32
N GLU A 458 32.85 -37.79 10.45
CA GLU A 458 33.38 -38.46 11.64
C GLU A 458 34.67 -37.78 12.15
N VAL A 459 34.77 -37.57 13.47
CA VAL A 459 35.81 -36.73 14.11
C VAL A 459 37.15 -37.46 14.31
N ASP A 460 37.24 -38.78 14.09
CA ASP A 460 38.45 -39.59 14.38
C ASP A 460 38.76 -40.66 13.29
N PHE A 461 38.73 -40.27 12.01
CA PHE A 461 39.04 -41.20 10.92
C PHE A 461 40.55 -41.21 10.55
N ASP A 462 41.22 -42.35 10.75
CA ASP A 462 42.67 -42.54 10.50
C ASP A 462 42.94 -43.35 9.22
N MET A 463 43.53 -42.69 8.23
CA MET A 463 43.84 -43.20 6.89
C MET A 463 44.84 -44.37 6.89
N GLN A 464 45.73 -44.47 7.89
CA GLN A 464 46.74 -45.55 7.93
C GLN A 464 46.16 -46.93 8.24
N ARG A 465 44.91 -47.01 8.74
CA ARG A 465 44.26 -48.28 9.07
C ARG A 465 43.58 -48.97 7.87
N VAL A 466 43.36 -48.25 6.78
CA VAL A 466 42.62 -48.74 5.60
C VAL A 466 43.55 -49.14 4.45
N ASP A 467 44.86 -48.86 4.57
CA ASP A 467 45.86 -49.25 3.58
C ASP A 467 46.18 -50.76 3.71
N SER A 468 45.42 -51.57 2.97
CA SER A 468 45.47 -53.03 2.96
C SER A 468 46.70 -53.56 2.21
N LYS A 469 47.90 -53.30 2.75
CA LYS A 469 49.14 -54.01 2.38
C LYS A 469 49.76 -54.86 3.49
N ARG A 470 49.12 -54.97 4.66
CA ARG A 470 49.55 -55.89 5.72
C ARG A 470 48.52 -56.99 5.94
N VAL A 471 48.69 -58.09 5.21
CA VAL A 471 48.09 -59.38 5.55
C VAL A 471 48.71 -59.85 6.87
N ILE A 472 48.06 -59.51 7.98
CA ILE A 472 48.35 -60.15 9.27
C ILE A 472 47.53 -61.44 9.31
N LYS A 473 48.15 -62.56 8.89
CA LYS A 473 47.64 -63.89 9.27
C LYS A 473 47.75 -64.01 10.79
N LYS A 474 46.63 -64.00 11.49
CA LYS A 474 46.57 -64.47 12.89
C LYS A 474 45.98 -65.88 12.94
N PRO A 475 46.47 -66.72 13.87
CA PRO A 475 46.15 -68.13 13.90
C PRO A 475 44.72 -68.33 14.38
N PHE A 476 44.12 -69.42 13.91
CA PHE A 476 42.91 -70.01 14.46
C PHE A 476 43.11 -70.24 15.96
N ASP A 477 42.44 -69.45 16.80
CA ASP A 477 42.34 -69.76 18.21
C ASP A 477 40.91 -69.57 18.71
N GLN A 478 40.44 -70.63 19.36
CA GLN A 478 39.06 -70.84 19.77
C GLN A 478 38.66 -69.82 20.83
N HIS A 479 37.94 -68.77 20.45
CA HIS A 479 37.25 -67.91 21.41
C HIS A 479 35.75 -68.20 21.34
N LYS A 480 35.29 -68.98 22.32
CA LYS A 480 33.89 -69.11 22.71
C LYS A 480 33.28 -67.72 22.77
N ARG A 481 32.28 -67.47 21.91
CA ARG A 481 31.51 -66.23 21.92
C ARG A 481 30.79 -66.12 23.26
N ALA A 482 31.24 -65.20 24.11
CA ALA A 482 30.36 -64.56 25.06
C ALA A 482 29.42 -63.64 24.26
N PRO A 483 28.09 -63.81 24.33
CA PRO A 483 27.18 -62.92 23.62
C PRO A 483 27.22 -61.55 24.30
N LYS A 484 27.68 -60.54 23.55
CA LYS A 484 27.43 -59.13 23.87
C LYS A 484 25.92 -58.91 23.80
N GLU A 485 25.30 -58.58 24.93
CA GLU A 485 23.93 -58.08 24.98
C GLU A 485 23.85 -56.78 24.15
N LYS A 486 23.09 -56.83 23.06
CA LYS A 486 22.59 -55.63 22.39
C LYS A 486 21.36 -55.18 23.15
N THR A 487 21.47 -54.04 23.82
CA THR A 487 20.34 -53.25 24.34
C THR A 487 19.45 -52.90 23.15
N GLY A 488 18.24 -53.48 23.08
CA GLY A 488 17.24 -53.03 22.10
C GLY A 488 16.32 -54.08 21.49
N ASP A 489 16.42 -55.36 21.82
CA ASP A 489 15.46 -56.37 21.35
C ASP A 489 14.59 -56.87 22.51
N ILE A 490 13.43 -56.24 22.69
CA ILE A 490 12.33 -56.81 23.50
C ILE A 490 11.74 -57.95 22.66
N GLN A 491 12.44 -59.09 22.66
CA GLN A 491 11.83 -60.34 22.25
C GLN A 491 10.88 -60.78 23.36
N THR A 492 9.63 -60.98 22.97
CA THR A 492 8.52 -61.61 23.67
C THR A 492 8.85 -63.04 24.10
N ARG A 493 9.77 -63.21 25.04
CA ARG A 493 9.96 -64.47 25.75
C ARG A 493 9.06 -64.43 26.98
N VAL A 494 7.99 -65.23 26.94
CA VAL A 494 7.15 -65.49 28.11
C VAL A 494 8.07 -65.97 29.24
N LEU A 495 8.20 -65.15 30.28
CA LEU A 495 9.04 -65.43 31.43
C LEU A 495 8.48 -66.65 32.17
N ASP A 496 9.36 -67.59 32.51
CA ASP A 496 8.95 -68.79 33.25
C ASP A 496 8.42 -68.41 34.65
N ARG A 497 7.45 -69.17 35.18
CA ARG A 497 6.69 -68.84 36.39
C ARG A 497 7.60 -68.54 37.60
N ASN A 498 8.73 -69.25 37.68
CA ASN A 498 9.72 -69.04 38.73
C ASN A 498 10.47 -67.72 38.59
N GLN A 499 10.73 -67.26 37.35
CA GLN A 499 11.40 -65.98 37.10
C GLN A 499 10.49 -64.79 37.42
N VAL A 500 9.20 -64.89 37.07
CA VAL A 500 8.19 -63.89 37.45
C VAL A 500 8.07 -63.79 38.98
N LYS A 501 8.07 -64.93 39.68
CA LYS A 501 7.99 -64.97 41.15
C LYS A 501 9.21 -64.31 41.80
N VAL A 502 10.41 -64.57 41.28
CA VAL A 502 11.66 -63.97 41.79
C VAL A 502 11.71 -62.47 41.53
N GLN A 503 11.28 -62.02 40.34
CA GLN A 503 11.22 -60.58 40.03
C GLN A 503 10.18 -59.84 40.87
N ALA A 504 9.00 -60.44 41.10
CA ALA A 504 7.98 -59.88 41.99
C ALA A 504 8.47 -59.78 43.44
N GLN A 505 9.19 -60.79 43.95
CA GLN A 505 9.80 -60.73 45.28
C GLN A 505 10.88 -59.65 45.38
N LYS A 506 11.69 -59.47 44.34
CA LYS A 506 12.71 -58.41 44.28
C LYS A 506 12.07 -57.01 44.27
N ALA A 507 11.02 -56.82 43.47
CA ALA A 507 10.27 -55.56 43.40
C ALA A 507 9.59 -55.24 44.75
N PHE A 508 9.03 -56.25 45.42
CA PHE A 508 8.44 -56.10 46.75
C PHE A 508 9.49 -55.71 47.81
N GLN A 509 10.67 -56.34 47.79
CA GLN A 509 11.77 -55.96 48.69
C GLN A 509 12.26 -54.53 48.45
N LEU A 510 12.37 -54.11 47.18
CA LEU A 510 12.79 -52.76 46.82
C LEU A 510 11.77 -51.71 47.29
N SER A 511 10.47 -52.00 47.13
CA SER A 511 9.38 -51.16 47.62
C SER A 511 9.41 -51.03 49.14
N GLN A 512 9.61 -52.14 49.86
CA GLN A 512 9.73 -52.11 51.32
C GLN A 512 10.96 -51.33 51.79
N GLN A 513 12.07 -51.41 51.06
CA GLN A 513 13.29 -50.67 51.37
C GLN A 513 13.12 -49.16 51.15
N ASN A 514 12.37 -48.77 50.11
CA ASN A 514 12.02 -47.38 49.84
C ASN A 514 11.01 -46.83 50.87
N GLN A 515 10.03 -47.61 51.31
CA GLN A 515 9.13 -47.22 52.40
C GLN A 515 9.87 -47.07 53.74
N ARG A 516 10.85 -47.93 54.04
CA ARG A 516 11.69 -47.80 55.23
C ARG A 516 12.62 -46.58 55.18
N ARG A 517 13.01 -46.12 53.99
CA ARG A 517 13.77 -44.87 53.80
C ARG A 517 12.87 -43.64 53.95
N ALA A 518 11.63 -43.70 53.46
CA ALA A 518 10.65 -42.63 53.62
C ALA A 518 10.19 -42.41 55.07
N ASN A 519 10.13 -43.47 55.89
CA ASN A 519 9.75 -43.38 57.31
C ASN A 519 10.92 -43.03 58.25
N LYS A 520 12.11 -42.70 57.73
CA LYS A 520 13.29 -42.27 58.52
C LYS A 520 13.70 -40.82 58.27
N THR A 521 12.93 -40.09 57.47
CA THR A 521 12.88 -38.63 57.37
C THR A 521 11.61 -38.16 58.06
#